data_AF-A0A9D7R2Q5-F1
#
_entry.id   AF-A0A9D7R2Q5-F1
#
_cell.length_a   1.000
_cell.length_b   1.000
_cell.length_c   1.000
_cell.angle_alpha   90.00
_cell.angle_beta   90.00
_cell.angle_gamma   90.00
#
_symmetry.space_group_name_H-M   'P 1'
#
loop_
_entity.id
_entity.type
_entity.pdbx_description
1 polymer ?
#
loop_
_entity_poly.entity_id
_entity_poly.type
_entity_poly.pdbx_seq_one_letter_code
_entity_poly.pdbx_strand_id
1 'polypeptide(L)'
;MNFRNRETTTDMEEKFTVKKHIYHNYANLSMAHAAIAAKREDYGDKDYEIRSAMFRDLMNGTKKIRPISEDDQFLSKDHCNYCGSKKKLTTDHIFPKGAFPEYEKENEMVVCSVCKKSRRNMDLLEWMDAREDFLPLMVIRRYLKLVHLFCQENDLMSMDLEEAPDDLPFRMQSWPDEFWPAEYLKLVAMSKK
;
A
#
# COMPACT_ATOMS: atom_id res chain seq x y z
N MET A 1 -3.35 24.31 19.70
CA MET A 1 -3.71 25.50 18.90
C MET A 1 -4.51 24.96 17.71
N ASN A 2 -5.83 25.09 17.78
CA ASN A 2 -6.77 24.47 16.85
C ASN A 2 -6.87 25.31 15.57
N PHE A 3 -6.46 24.76 14.43
CA PHE A 3 -6.77 25.31 13.12
C PHE A 3 -7.85 24.44 12.47
N ARG A 4 -9.09 24.63 12.91
CA ARG A 4 -10.26 24.31 12.08
C ARG A 4 -10.58 25.57 11.27
N ASN A 5 -10.13 25.61 10.02
CA ASN A 5 -10.69 26.56 9.08
C ASN A 5 -12.05 26.07 8.62
N ARG A 6 -13.03 26.96 8.74
CA ARG A 6 -14.37 26.87 8.16
C ARG A 6 -14.25 26.84 6.64
N GLU A 7 -14.84 25.83 6.02
CA GLU A 7 -15.41 25.95 4.68
C GLU A 7 -16.93 25.78 4.79
N THR A 8 -17.60 26.65 4.05
CA THR A 8 -19.03 26.90 4.04
C THR A 8 -19.80 25.78 3.36
N THR A 9 -20.91 25.37 3.98
CA THR A 9 -21.90 24.42 3.47
C THR A 9 -22.52 24.88 2.14
N THR A 10 -22.24 24.18 1.04
CA THR A 10 -23.21 23.67 0.04
C THR A 10 -22.45 22.72 -0.90
N ASP A 11 -22.17 21.51 -0.43
CA ASP A 11 -21.87 20.37 -1.29
C ASP A 11 -22.46 19.17 -0.57
N MET A 12 -23.22 18.33 -1.27
CA MET A 12 -23.39 16.94 -0.83
C MET A 12 -21.98 16.45 -0.51
N GLU A 13 -21.70 16.04 0.73
CA GLU A 13 -20.38 15.50 1.11
C GLU A 13 -19.94 14.56 -0.01
N GLU A 14 -18.87 14.94 -0.73
CA GLU A 14 -18.42 14.19 -1.89
C GLU A 14 -18.08 12.79 -1.40
N LYS A 15 -18.96 11.82 -1.66
CA LYS A 15 -18.85 10.44 -1.17
C LYS A 15 -17.42 9.95 -1.32
N PHE A 16 -16.82 9.54 -0.21
CA PHE A 16 -15.45 9.06 -0.22
C PHE A 16 -15.43 7.62 -0.73
N THR A 17 -15.38 7.47 -2.05
CA THR A 17 -15.43 6.16 -2.70
C THR A 17 -14.17 5.32 -2.49
N VAL A 18 -14.29 4.00 -2.67
CA VAL A 18 -13.16 3.05 -2.70
C VAL A 18 -12.08 3.51 -3.69
N LYS A 19 -12.46 4.00 -4.88
CA LYS A 19 -11.54 4.59 -5.86
C LYS A 19 -10.73 5.76 -5.28
N LYS A 20 -11.42 6.71 -4.63
CA LYS A 20 -10.79 7.89 -4.04
C LYS A 20 -9.80 7.48 -2.95
N HIS A 21 -10.19 6.53 -2.09
CA HIS A 21 -9.33 5.95 -1.04
C HIS A 21 -8.06 5.31 -1.59
N ILE A 22 -8.20 4.42 -2.58
CA ILE A 22 -7.06 3.70 -3.18
C ILE A 22 -6.12 4.69 -3.90
N TYR A 23 -6.67 5.64 -4.65
CA TYR A 23 -5.86 6.62 -5.39
C TYR A 23 -5.13 7.58 -4.45
N HIS A 24 -5.78 7.99 -3.36
CA HIS A 24 -5.16 8.79 -2.31
C HIS A 24 -3.95 8.06 -1.70
N ASN A 25 -4.13 6.80 -1.30
CA ASN A 25 -3.05 5.98 -0.75
C ASN A 25 -1.93 5.73 -1.77
N TYR A 26 -2.27 5.52 -3.04
CA TYR A 26 -1.24 5.32 -4.09
C TYR A 26 -0.42 6.59 -4.34
N ALA A 27 -1.06 7.75 -4.30
CA ALA A 27 -0.40 9.04 -4.39
C ALA A 27 0.55 9.27 -3.20
N ASN A 28 0.14 8.89 -1.99
CA ASN A 28 0.99 8.95 -0.81
C ASN A 28 2.21 8.03 -0.94
N LEU A 29 2.04 6.80 -1.43
CA LEU A 29 3.17 5.90 -1.70
C LEU A 29 4.11 6.42 -2.80
N SER A 30 3.58 7.18 -3.76
CA SER A 30 4.38 7.81 -4.82
C SER A 30 5.25 8.95 -4.26
N MET A 31 4.69 9.75 -3.35
CA MET A 31 5.42 10.74 -2.57
C MET A 31 6.52 10.10 -1.71
N ALA A 32 6.18 9.05 -0.97
CA ALA A 32 7.14 8.29 -0.15
C ALA A 32 8.29 7.74 -0.98
N HIS A 33 7.99 7.17 -2.14
CA HIS A 33 9.01 6.67 -3.05
C HIS A 33 9.97 7.78 -3.46
N ALA A 34 9.45 8.95 -3.85
CA ALA A 34 10.27 10.07 -4.27
C ALA A 34 11.19 10.60 -3.15
N ALA A 35 10.66 10.71 -1.92
CA ALA A 35 11.44 11.13 -0.75
C ALA A 35 12.57 10.14 -0.42
N ILE A 36 12.24 8.84 -0.30
CA ILE A 36 13.21 7.79 0.04
C ILE A 36 14.26 7.63 -1.06
N ALA A 37 13.87 7.66 -2.34
CA ALA A 37 14.80 7.58 -3.47
C ALA A 37 15.79 8.75 -3.48
N ALA A 38 15.36 9.91 -3.01
CA ALA A 38 16.20 11.09 -2.83
C ALA A 38 16.90 11.15 -1.45
N LYS A 39 16.79 10.09 -0.63
CA LYS A 39 17.37 9.99 0.72
C LYS A 39 16.94 11.11 1.66
N ARG A 40 15.69 11.54 1.57
CA ARG A 40 15.08 12.49 2.50
C ARG A 40 14.45 11.74 3.69
N GLU A 41 14.64 12.31 4.88
CA GLU A 41 14.06 11.82 6.14
C GLU A 41 12.66 12.42 6.40
N ASP A 42 12.36 13.56 5.76
CA ASP A 42 11.08 14.27 5.84
C ASP A 42 10.47 14.57 4.45
N TYR A 43 9.18 14.87 4.43
CA TYR A 43 8.47 15.37 3.24
C TYR A 43 8.62 16.89 3.10
N GLY A 44 9.08 17.34 1.94
CA GLY A 44 9.08 18.75 1.57
C GLY A 44 7.98 19.10 0.57
N ASP A 45 7.88 20.38 0.21
CA ASP A 45 6.87 20.88 -0.74
C ASP A 45 6.82 20.08 -2.04
N LYS A 46 7.99 19.75 -2.61
CA LYS A 46 8.11 18.95 -3.84
C LYS A 46 7.51 17.54 -3.69
N ASP A 47 7.57 16.95 -2.51
CA ASP A 47 7.00 15.63 -2.24
C ASP A 47 5.46 15.72 -2.21
N TYR A 48 4.91 16.75 -1.56
CA TYR A 48 3.47 17.03 -1.56
C TYR A 48 2.93 17.43 -2.93
N GLU A 49 3.73 18.10 -3.76
CA GLU A 49 3.42 18.36 -5.17
C GLU A 49 3.30 17.05 -5.95
N ILE A 50 4.22 16.10 -5.75
CA ILE A 50 4.17 14.77 -6.37
C ILE A 50 2.89 14.02 -5.96
N ARG A 51 2.55 14.04 -4.66
CA ARG A 51 1.30 13.44 -4.15
C ARG A 51 0.09 14.07 -4.85
N SER A 52 -0.02 15.39 -4.80
CA SER A 52 -1.18 16.13 -5.32
C SER A 52 -1.35 15.92 -6.82
N ALA A 53 -0.25 15.98 -7.58
CA ALA A 53 -0.25 15.73 -9.00
C ALA A 53 -0.66 14.29 -9.32
N MET A 54 -0.09 13.29 -8.63
CA MET A 54 -0.43 11.87 -8.84
C MET A 54 -1.91 11.60 -8.57
N PHE A 55 -2.44 12.08 -7.45
CA PHE A 55 -3.84 11.88 -7.09
C PHE A 55 -4.79 12.48 -8.14
N ARG A 56 -4.56 13.74 -8.51
CA ARG A 56 -5.35 14.44 -9.54
C ARG A 56 -5.27 13.72 -10.89
N ASP A 57 -4.08 13.30 -11.31
CA ASP A 57 -3.89 12.64 -12.60
C ASP A 57 -4.58 11.25 -12.65
N LEU A 58 -4.60 10.52 -11.53
CA LEU A 58 -5.36 9.27 -11.41
C LEU A 58 -6.87 9.52 -11.44
N MET A 59 -7.36 10.51 -10.71
CA MET A 59 -8.80 10.85 -10.68
C MET A 59 -9.30 11.27 -12.06
N ASN A 60 -8.52 12.06 -12.79
CA ASN A 60 -8.83 12.51 -14.15
C ASN A 60 -8.56 11.45 -15.24
N GLY A 61 -7.95 10.32 -14.87
CA GLY A 61 -7.61 9.24 -15.81
C GLY A 61 -6.46 9.57 -16.76
N THR A 62 -5.71 10.66 -16.54
CA THR A 62 -4.50 10.98 -17.33
C THR A 62 -3.31 10.10 -16.94
N LYS A 63 -3.35 9.51 -15.74
CA LYS A 63 -2.47 8.42 -15.30
C LYS A 63 -3.29 7.22 -14.84
N LYS A 64 -2.62 6.06 -14.81
CA LYS A 64 -3.15 4.82 -14.23
C LYS A 64 -2.18 4.29 -13.19
N ILE A 65 -2.68 3.51 -12.23
CA ILE A 65 -1.82 2.73 -11.34
C ILE A 65 -0.99 1.78 -12.21
N ARG A 66 0.33 1.85 -12.07
CA ARG A 66 1.25 1.03 -12.88
C ARG A 66 1.07 -0.46 -12.54
N PRO A 67 1.26 -1.38 -13.51
CA PRO A 67 1.23 -2.83 -13.27
C PRO A 67 2.12 -3.28 -12.10
N ILE A 68 1.75 -4.38 -11.44
CA ILE A 68 2.57 -4.97 -10.35
C ILE A 68 3.95 -5.40 -10.87
N SER A 69 3.99 -6.00 -12.06
CA SER A 69 5.21 -6.52 -12.69
C SER A 69 6.32 -5.48 -12.88
N GLU A 70 6.00 -4.20 -13.04
CA GLU A 70 7.01 -3.14 -13.13
C GLU A 70 7.79 -2.93 -11.83
N ASP A 71 7.19 -3.29 -10.69
CA ASP A 71 7.82 -3.17 -9.37
C ASP A 71 8.60 -4.46 -8.98
N ASP A 72 8.47 -5.56 -9.73
CA ASP A 72 9.14 -6.84 -9.41
C ASP A 72 10.67 -6.72 -9.41
N GLN A 73 11.23 -5.75 -10.14
CA GLN A 73 12.67 -5.47 -10.15
C GLN A 73 13.22 -5.04 -8.78
N PHE A 74 12.37 -4.53 -7.88
CA PHE A 74 12.75 -4.13 -6.53
C PHE A 74 12.64 -5.28 -5.53
N LEU A 75 11.96 -6.38 -5.90
CA LEU A 75 11.72 -7.48 -4.98
C LEU A 75 12.84 -8.51 -5.06
N SER A 76 13.31 -8.91 -3.89
CA SER A 76 14.38 -9.88 -3.78
C SER A 76 13.88 -11.30 -3.96
N LYS A 77 14.74 -12.13 -4.58
CA LYS A 77 14.64 -13.59 -4.61
C LYS A 77 15.63 -14.29 -3.67
N ASP A 78 16.57 -13.54 -3.09
CA ASP A 78 17.69 -14.06 -2.28
C ASP A 78 17.57 -13.75 -0.78
N HIS A 79 16.59 -12.95 -0.38
CA HIS A 79 16.29 -12.65 1.01
C HIS A 79 14.81 -12.32 1.23
N CYS A 80 14.40 -12.32 2.49
CA CYS A 80 13.03 -12.02 2.89
C CYS A 80 12.67 -10.56 2.55
N ASN A 81 11.66 -10.36 1.71
CA ASN A 81 11.18 -9.03 1.35
C ASN A 81 10.56 -8.26 2.52
N TYR A 82 10.17 -8.93 3.61
CA TYR A 82 9.61 -8.28 4.80
C TYR A 82 10.66 -7.83 5.83
N CYS A 83 11.81 -8.49 5.93
CA CYS A 83 12.76 -8.22 7.02
C CYS A 83 14.24 -8.29 6.66
N GLY A 84 14.58 -8.82 5.48
CA GLY A 84 15.95 -8.92 4.99
C GLY A 84 16.65 -10.25 5.29
N SER A 85 16.07 -11.15 6.08
CA SER A 85 16.71 -12.42 6.44
C SER A 85 16.99 -13.30 5.21
N LYS A 86 18.19 -13.90 5.14
CA LYS A 86 18.55 -14.93 4.14
C LYS A 86 18.23 -16.37 4.56
N LYS A 87 17.72 -16.55 5.78
CA LYS A 87 17.54 -17.88 6.38
C LYS A 87 16.13 -18.39 6.16
N LYS A 88 16.03 -19.69 5.81
CA LYS A 88 14.76 -20.43 5.69
C LYS A 88 13.72 -19.68 4.84
N LEU A 89 14.12 -19.31 3.63
CA LEU A 89 13.26 -18.64 2.68
C LEU A 89 12.13 -19.57 2.21
N THR A 90 10.98 -18.97 1.95
CA THR A 90 9.75 -19.60 1.50
C THR A 90 8.91 -18.56 0.75
N THR A 91 7.75 -18.97 0.24
CA THR A 91 6.78 -18.08 -0.39
C THR A 91 5.62 -17.82 0.57
N ASP A 92 5.23 -16.55 0.69
CA ASP A 92 4.01 -16.12 1.38
C ASP A 92 3.04 -15.49 0.39
N HIS A 93 1.74 -15.54 0.69
CA HIS A 93 0.70 -14.90 -0.11
C HIS A 93 0.23 -13.63 0.59
N ILE A 94 0.08 -12.53 -0.15
CA ILE A 94 -0.35 -11.25 0.41
C ILE A 94 -1.84 -11.28 0.77
N PHE A 95 -2.69 -11.87 -0.05
CA PHE A 95 -4.05 -12.25 0.29
C PHE A 95 -4.09 -13.73 0.63
N PRO A 96 -5.11 -14.20 1.38
CA PRO A 96 -5.33 -15.63 1.57
C PRO A 96 -5.30 -16.37 0.23
N LYS A 97 -4.62 -17.52 0.21
CA LYS A 97 -4.49 -18.32 -1.02
C LYS A 97 -5.87 -18.70 -1.57
N GLY A 98 -6.07 -18.52 -2.87
CA GLY A 98 -7.33 -18.77 -3.57
C GLY A 98 -8.32 -17.61 -3.49
N ALA A 99 -8.03 -16.53 -2.74
CA ALA A 99 -8.90 -15.37 -2.68
C ALA A 99 -8.86 -14.53 -3.97
N PHE A 100 -7.78 -14.63 -4.75
CA PHE A 100 -7.69 -13.94 -6.04
C PHE A 100 -6.92 -14.80 -7.08
N PRO A 101 -7.55 -15.88 -7.58
CA PRO A 101 -6.89 -16.91 -8.39
C PRO A 101 -6.18 -16.40 -9.65
N GLU A 102 -6.73 -15.35 -10.27
CA GLU A 102 -6.22 -14.75 -11.51
C GLU A 102 -4.87 -14.07 -11.31
N TYR A 103 -4.55 -13.68 -10.07
CA TYR A 103 -3.36 -12.91 -9.71
C TYR A 103 -2.47 -13.63 -8.70
N GLU A 104 -2.51 -14.96 -8.64
CA GLU A 104 -1.74 -15.69 -7.61
C GLU A 104 -0.24 -15.48 -7.71
N LYS A 105 0.31 -15.31 -8.91
CA LYS A 105 1.73 -15.01 -9.07
C LYS A 105 2.08 -13.64 -8.48
N GLU A 106 1.24 -12.63 -8.71
CA GLU A 106 1.38 -11.30 -8.17
C GLU A 106 1.09 -11.26 -6.66
N ASN A 107 0.33 -12.22 -6.15
CA ASN A 107 0.01 -12.41 -4.75
C ASN A 107 1.18 -13.02 -3.95
N GLU A 108 2.15 -13.64 -4.63
CA GLU A 108 3.28 -14.30 -4.00
C GLU A 108 4.46 -13.35 -3.66
N MET A 109 5.14 -13.65 -2.56
CA MET A 109 6.35 -12.96 -2.14
C MET A 109 7.37 -13.89 -1.46
N VAL A 110 8.66 -13.70 -1.76
CA VAL A 110 9.75 -14.41 -1.08
C VAL A 110 9.94 -13.82 0.31
N VAL A 111 9.79 -14.65 1.34
CA VAL A 111 9.90 -14.26 2.75
C VAL A 111 10.62 -15.33 3.57
N CYS A 112 11.02 -15.04 4.80
CA CYS A 112 11.53 -16.06 5.72
C CYS A 112 10.37 -16.73 6.48
N SER A 113 10.58 -17.98 6.91
CA SER A 113 9.58 -18.74 7.67
C SER A 113 9.16 -18.09 8.99
N VAL A 114 10.02 -17.26 9.59
CA VAL A 114 9.68 -16.48 10.81
C VAL A 114 8.60 -15.46 10.49
N CYS A 115 8.81 -14.62 9.47
CA CYS A 115 7.82 -13.62 9.08
C CYS A 115 6.51 -14.24 8.60
N LYS A 116 6.58 -15.32 7.80
CA LYS A 116 5.39 -16.07 7.37
C LYS A 116 4.59 -16.59 8.56
N LYS A 117 5.28 -17.21 9.54
CA LYS A 117 4.63 -17.74 10.74
C LYS A 117 4.08 -16.66 11.67
N SER A 118 4.75 -15.51 11.80
CA SER A 118 4.25 -14.41 12.61
C SER A 118 3.02 -13.76 12.00
N ARG A 119 3.00 -13.64 10.66
CA ARG A 119 1.88 -13.05 9.93
C ARG A 119 0.61 -13.91 9.96
N ARG A 120 0.76 -15.23 9.77
CA ARG A 120 -0.37 -16.17 9.68
C ARG A 120 -1.39 -15.70 8.64
N ASN A 121 -2.64 -15.47 9.05
CA ASN A 121 -3.75 -15.03 8.22
C ASN A 121 -4.12 -13.56 8.47
N MET A 122 -3.26 -12.78 9.14
CA MET A 122 -3.49 -11.36 9.35
C MET A 122 -3.40 -10.59 8.03
N ASP A 123 -4.22 -9.55 7.90
CA ASP A 123 -4.03 -8.56 6.85
C ASP A 123 -2.61 -7.97 6.95
N LEU A 124 -2.04 -7.54 5.82
CA LEU A 124 -0.66 -7.09 5.79
C LEU A 124 -0.42 -5.84 6.65
N LEU A 125 -1.37 -4.90 6.67
CA LEU A 125 -1.25 -3.67 7.47
C LEU A 125 -1.54 -3.95 8.93
N GLU A 126 -2.55 -4.77 9.25
CA GLU A 126 -2.78 -5.25 10.62
C GLU A 126 -1.53 -5.95 11.18
N TRP A 127 -0.86 -6.77 10.36
CA TRP A 127 0.36 -7.44 10.77
C TRP A 127 1.53 -6.46 10.94
N MET A 128 1.62 -5.42 10.12
CA MET A 128 2.63 -4.37 10.24
C MET A 128 2.49 -3.61 11.57
N ASP A 129 1.26 -3.27 11.95
CA ASP A 129 0.97 -2.62 13.23
C ASP A 129 1.27 -3.56 14.40
N ALA A 130 0.83 -4.83 14.32
CA ALA A 130 1.02 -5.82 15.37
C ALA A 130 2.50 -6.16 15.65
N ARG A 131 3.40 -5.92 14.70
CA ARG A 131 4.85 -6.13 14.86
C ARG A 131 5.63 -4.87 15.21
N GLU A 132 4.98 -3.72 15.29
CA GLU A 132 5.58 -2.40 15.60
C GLU A 132 6.79 -2.07 14.70
N ASP A 133 6.74 -2.46 13.43
CA ASP A 133 7.84 -2.29 12.48
C ASP A 133 7.32 -2.15 11.05
N PHE A 134 7.74 -1.09 10.38
CA PHE A 134 7.30 -0.78 9.03
C PHE A 134 7.78 -1.82 8.02
N LEU A 135 6.85 -2.26 7.17
CA LEU A 135 7.20 -3.03 5.99
C LEU A 135 7.92 -2.13 4.97
N PRO A 136 8.81 -2.70 4.14
CA PRO A 136 9.41 -1.92 3.07
C PRO A 136 8.34 -1.36 2.12
N LEU A 137 8.57 -0.14 1.62
CA LEU A 137 7.63 0.59 0.78
C LEU A 137 7.16 -0.23 -0.42
N MET A 138 8.06 -0.97 -1.06
CA MET A 138 7.70 -1.79 -2.23
C MET A 138 6.80 -2.97 -1.89
N VAL A 139 6.82 -3.46 -0.65
CA VAL A 139 5.88 -4.47 -0.15
C VAL A 139 4.49 -3.87 0.01
N ILE A 140 4.40 -2.71 0.66
CA ILE A 140 3.13 -2.01 0.91
C ILE A 140 2.49 -1.58 -0.42
N ARG A 141 3.32 -1.13 -1.37
CA ARG A 141 2.88 -0.77 -2.72
C ARG A 141 2.35 -1.97 -3.51
N ARG A 142 2.97 -3.15 -3.38
CA ARG A 142 2.44 -4.39 -3.97
C ARG A 142 1.06 -4.72 -3.40
N TYR A 143 0.90 -4.63 -2.09
CA TYR A 143 -0.38 -4.85 -1.42
C TYR A 143 -1.47 -3.88 -1.91
N LEU A 144 -1.21 -2.57 -1.95
CA LEU A 144 -2.19 -1.61 -2.47
C LEU A 144 -2.59 -1.89 -3.93
N LYS A 145 -1.64 -2.31 -4.76
CA LYS A 145 -1.93 -2.67 -6.15
C LYS A 145 -2.82 -3.92 -6.25
N LEU A 146 -2.61 -4.92 -5.39
CA LEU A 146 -3.50 -6.08 -5.31
C LEU A 146 -4.90 -5.68 -4.84
N VAL A 147 -5.00 -4.78 -3.85
CA VAL A 147 -6.29 -4.21 -3.41
C VAL A 147 -6.99 -3.50 -4.56
N HIS A 148 -6.26 -2.67 -5.31
CA HIS A 148 -6.80 -1.98 -6.48
C HIS A 148 -7.32 -2.94 -7.55
N LEU A 149 -6.54 -3.96 -7.91
CA LEU A 149 -6.93 -4.94 -8.91
C LEU A 149 -8.17 -5.71 -8.43
N PHE A 150 -8.19 -6.19 -7.18
CA PHE A 150 -9.34 -6.89 -6.63
C PHE A 150 -10.60 -6.02 -6.68
N CYS A 151 -10.52 -4.77 -6.21
CA CYS A 151 -11.66 -3.85 -6.25
C CYS A 151 -12.12 -3.52 -7.66
N GLN A 152 -11.20 -3.48 -8.64
CA GLN A 152 -11.55 -3.22 -10.03
C GLN A 152 -12.25 -4.42 -10.67
N GLU A 153 -11.73 -5.65 -10.47
CA GLU A 153 -12.32 -6.88 -11.03
C GLU A 153 -13.66 -7.26 -10.40
N ASN A 154 -13.95 -6.74 -9.19
CA ASN A 154 -15.20 -6.99 -8.46
C ASN A 154 -16.13 -5.77 -8.42
N ASP A 155 -15.94 -4.79 -9.31
CA ASP A 155 -16.79 -3.60 -9.45
C ASP A 155 -16.98 -2.76 -8.16
N LEU A 156 -16.01 -2.81 -7.24
CA LEU A 156 -16.07 -2.10 -5.95
C LEU A 156 -15.60 -0.65 -6.04
N MET A 157 -14.95 -0.24 -7.12
CA MET A 157 -14.27 1.06 -7.21
C MET A 157 -15.20 2.27 -7.02
N SER A 158 -16.44 2.19 -7.50
CA SER A 158 -17.43 3.27 -7.36
C SER A 158 -18.23 3.23 -6.05
N MET A 159 -18.06 2.18 -5.26
CA MET A 159 -18.76 2.01 -3.99
C MET A 159 -18.31 3.06 -2.98
N ASP A 160 -19.22 3.44 -2.08
CA ASP A 160 -18.87 4.23 -0.92
C ASP A 160 -17.91 3.43 -0.02
N LEU A 161 -16.86 4.07 0.52
CA LEU A 161 -15.88 3.35 1.34
C LEU A 161 -16.54 2.74 2.59
N GLU A 162 -17.52 3.44 3.16
CA GLU A 162 -18.27 2.96 4.34
C GLU A 162 -19.22 1.80 4.03
N GLU A 163 -19.57 1.62 2.75
CA GLU A 163 -20.44 0.53 2.28
C GLU A 163 -19.63 -0.67 1.77
N ALA A 164 -18.30 -0.62 1.83
CA ALA A 164 -17.43 -1.71 1.38
C ALA A 164 -17.70 -3.00 2.18
N PRO A 165 -17.71 -4.19 1.53
CA PRO A 165 -17.98 -5.45 2.23
C PRO A 165 -16.95 -5.76 3.32
N ASP A 166 -17.40 -6.36 4.41
CA ASP A 166 -16.53 -6.75 5.53
C ASP A 166 -15.75 -8.06 5.28
N ASP A 167 -16.19 -8.86 4.29
CA ASP A 167 -15.67 -10.19 3.95
C ASP A 167 -14.59 -10.16 2.83
N LEU A 168 -13.99 -8.99 2.61
CA LEU A 168 -12.88 -8.83 1.69
C LEU A 168 -11.62 -9.58 2.16
N PRO A 169 -10.74 -10.01 1.23
CA PRO A 169 -9.49 -10.70 1.58
C PRO A 169 -8.41 -9.77 2.16
N PHE A 170 -8.77 -8.52 2.43
CA PHE A 170 -7.93 -7.45 2.98
C PHE A 170 -8.78 -6.48 3.79
N ARG A 171 -8.13 -5.63 4.59
CA ARG A 171 -8.80 -4.60 5.40
C ARG A 171 -8.66 -3.23 4.79
N MET A 172 -9.76 -2.71 4.21
CA MET A 172 -9.74 -1.42 3.52
C MET A 172 -9.51 -0.25 4.48
N GLN A 173 -10.01 -0.37 5.70
CA GLN A 173 -9.94 0.64 6.76
C GLN A 173 -8.62 0.61 7.53
N SER A 174 -7.75 -0.38 7.29
CA SER A 174 -6.41 -0.45 7.92
C SER A 174 -5.40 0.50 7.28
N TRP A 175 -5.76 1.16 6.17
CA TRP A 175 -4.92 2.22 5.60
C TRP A 175 -5.02 3.47 6.47
N PRO A 176 -3.88 4.08 6.86
CA PRO A 176 -3.91 5.22 7.75
C PRO A 176 -4.41 6.48 7.02
N ASP A 177 -5.14 7.32 7.75
CA ASP A 177 -5.60 8.62 7.26
C ASP A 177 -4.41 9.58 7.04
N GLU A 178 -3.41 9.50 7.92
CA GLU A 178 -2.14 10.22 7.82
C GLU A 178 -1.03 9.32 7.26
N PHE A 179 -0.18 9.86 6.40
CA PHE A 179 0.86 9.05 5.79
C PHE A 179 2.03 8.77 6.75
N TRP A 180 2.65 7.59 6.61
CA TRP A 180 3.80 7.20 7.43
C TRP A 180 5.02 8.10 7.21
N PRO A 181 5.76 8.50 8.26
CA PRO A 181 6.93 9.36 8.09
C PRO A 181 8.03 8.71 7.23
N ALA A 182 8.69 9.52 6.39
CA ALA A 182 9.69 9.01 5.45
C ALA A 182 10.87 8.32 6.17
N GLU A 183 11.30 8.85 7.32
CA GLU A 183 12.38 8.31 8.15
C GLU A 183 12.20 6.84 8.56
N TYR A 184 10.96 6.38 8.73
CA TYR A 184 10.69 5.00 9.12
C TYR A 184 10.55 4.04 7.93
N LEU A 185 10.35 4.58 6.73
CA LEU A 185 10.16 3.79 5.53
C LEU A 185 11.50 3.47 4.86
N LYS A 186 11.62 2.22 4.43
CA LYS A 186 12.74 1.74 3.60
C LYS A 186 12.19 1.35 2.24
N LEU A 187 12.91 1.65 1.17
CA LEU A 187 12.47 1.28 -0.17
C LEU A 187 12.28 -0.25 -0.28
N VAL A 188 13.31 -1.00 0.10
CA VAL A 188 13.33 -2.47 0.12
C VAL A 188 13.94 -2.96 1.43
N ALA A 189 13.67 -4.21 1.81
CA ALA A 189 14.41 -4.84 2.90
C ALA A 189 15.88 -4.98 2.50
N MET A 190 16.80 -4.62 3.40
CA MET A 190 18.23 -4.84 3.17
C MET A 190 18.60 -6.24 3.64
N SER A 191 19.36 -6.98 2.84
CA SER A 191 19.86 -8.32 3.20
C SER A 191 20.57 -8.29 4.56
N LYS A 192 20.08 -9.10 5.50
CA LYS A 192 20.68 -9.35 6.81
C LYS A 192 21.33 -10.74 6.82
N LYS A 193 22.52 -10.84 7.42
CA LYS A 193 23.26 -12.11 7.57
C LYS A 193 22.51 -13.12 8.47
#